data_AF-A0A963PI01-F1
#
_entry.id   AF-A0A963PI01-F1
#
_cell.length_a   1.000
_cell.length_b   1.000
_cell.length_c   1.000
_cell.angle_alpha   90.00
_cell.angle_beta   90.00
_cell.angle_gamma   90.00
#
_symmetry.space_group_name_H-M   'P 1'
#
loop_
_entity.id
_entity.type
_entity.pdbx_description
1 polymer ?
#
loop_
_entity_poly.entity_id
_entity_poly.type
_entity_poly.pdbx_seq_one_letter_code
_entity_poly.pdbx_strand_id
1 'polypeptide(L)' 'WKLEESGAWWLLKLAEFNPFTHAVEAMRFAMYGQFNGTAWAVVLGCTVVFFGMALWGYDPQRGWIRKKPGG' A
#
# COMPACT_ATOMS: atom_id res chain seq x y z
N TRP A 1 16.92 -2.15 -16.24
CA TRP A 1 17.53 -3.34 -16.90
C TRP A 1 16.51 -4.40 -17.33
N LYS A 2 16.01 -5.36 -16.51
CA LYS A 2 15.05 -6.37 -17.02
C LYS A 2 13.60 -5.89 -17.27
N LEU A 3 13.13 -4.87 -16.55
CA LEU A 3 11.76 -4.34 -16.71
C LEU A 3 11.63 -3.33 -17.86
N GLU A 4 12.70 -2.63 -18.22
CA GLU A 4 12.75 -1.69 -19.35
C GLU A 4 12.60 -2.39 -20.70
N GLU A 5 13.25 -3.55 -20.87
CA GLU A 5 13.25 -4.31 -22.14
C GLU A 5 11.91 -4.98 -22.45
N SER A 6 11.04 -5.16 -21.46
CA SER A 6 9.74 -5.84 -21.64
C SER A 6 8.62 -4.92 -22.15
N GLY A 7 8.91 -3.65 -22.47
CA GLY A 7 7.88 -2.67 -22.86
C GLY A 7 6.88 -2.32 -21.74
N ALA A 8 7.18 -2.75 -20.50
CA ALA A 8 6.29 -2.64 -19.35
C ALA A 8 6.55 -1.33 -18.57
N TRP A 9 6.56 -0.20 -19.28
CA TRP A 9 6.78 1.14 -18.70
C TRP A 9 5.85 1.44 -17.51
N TRP A 10 4.61 0.98 -17.58
CA TRP A 10 3.61 1.15 -16.53
C TRP A 10 3.95 0.38 -15.24
N LEU A 11 4.54 -0.81 -15.36
CA LEU A 11 4.99 -1.65 -14.24
C LEU A 11 6.18 -1.00 -13.55
N LEU A 12 7.06 -0.37 -14.32
CA LEU A 12 8.23 0.34 -13.82
C LEU A 12 7.81 1.57 -13.00
N LYS A 13 6.88 2.39 -13.53
CA LYS A 13 6.27 3.49 -12.76
C LYS A 13 5.59 2.99 -11.49
N LEU A 14 4.85 1.89 -11.56
CA LEU A 14 4.19 1.33 -10.37
C LEU A 14 5.20 0.88 -9.30
N ALA A 15 6.32 0.29 -9.74
CA ALA A 15 7.41 -0.11 -8.85
C ALA A 15 8.11 1.09 -8.20
N GLU A 16 8.23 2.22 -8.91
CA GLU A 16 8.74 3.48 -8.35
C GLU A 16 7.79 4.05 -7.27
N PHE A 17 6.48 3.91 -7.47
CA PHE A 17 5.44 4.33 -6.51
C PHE A 17 5.18 3.31 -5.38
N ASN A 18 6.19 2.52 -4.99
CA ASN A 18 6.02 1.52 -3.94
C ASN A 18 6.13 2.15 -2.53
N PRO A 19 5.05 2.18 -1.72
CA PRO A 19 5.09 2.74 -0.36
C PRO A 19 5.98 1.96 0.60
N PHE A 20 6.34 0.70 0.27
CA PHE A 20 7.28 -0.10 1.05
C PHE A 20 8.67 0.52 1.08
N THR A 21 9.09 1.19 0.00
CA THR A 21 10.37 1.90 -0.05
C THR A 21 10.42 2.98 1.03
N HIS A 22 9.35 3.77 1.16
CA HIS A 22 9.26 4.82 2.18
C HIS A 22 9.19 4.27 3.60
N ALA A 23 8.58 3.10 3.81
CA ALA A 23 8.60 2.43 5.12
C ALA A 23 10.01 2.02 5.54
N VAL A 24 10.79 1.43 4.62
CA VAL A 24 12.20 1.08 4.87
C VAL A 24 13.05 2.32 5.10
N GLU A 25 12.81 3.40 4.34
CA GLU A 25 13.50 4.66 4.55
C GLU A 25 13.19 5.26 5.93
N ALA A 26 11.92 5.28 6.35
CA ALA A 26 11.53 5.76 7.67
C ALA A 26 12.23 4.97 8.79
N MET A 27 12.31 3.64 8.66
CA MET A 27 13.06 2.79 9.59
C MET A 27 14.55 3.13 9.59
N ARG A 28 15.16 3.31 8.41
CA ARG A 28 16.57 3.72 8.29
C ARG A 28 16.82 5.05 8.99
N PHE A 29 16.00 6.08 8.74
CA PHE A 29 16.14 7.39 9.40
C PHE A 29 15.96 7.28 10.92
N ALA A 30 14.96 6.51 11.38
CA ALA A 30 14.75 6.27 12.82
C ALA A 30 15.96 5.60 13.49
N MET A 31 16.60 4.63 12.82
CA MET A 31 17.83 3.99 13.32
C MET A 31 19.01 4.96 13.41
N TYR A 32 19.06 5.98 12.55
CA TYR A 32 20.06 7.06 12.64
C TYR A 32 19.64 8.22 13.54
N GLY A 33 18.50 8.12 14.26
CA GLY A 33 17.96 9.19 15.10
C GLY A 33 17.49 10.42 14.30
N GLN A 34 17.26 10.25 12.99
CA GLN A 34 16.81 11.30 12.09
C GLN A 34 15.33 11.15 11.77
N PHE A 35 14.67 12.28 11.50
CA PHE A 35 13.26 12.29 11.13
C PHE A 35 13.08 12.66 9.66
N ASN A 36 12.45 11.79 8.88
CA ASN A 36 12.09 12.06 7.48
C ASN A 36 10.57 12.24 7.36
N GLY A 37 10.13 13.50 7.33
CA GLY A 37 8.72 13.86 7.24
C GLY A 37 8.01 13.32 6.00
N THR A 38 8.70 13.24 4.85
CA THR A 38 8.14 12.70 3.61
C THR A 38 7.84 11.22 3.74
N ALA A 39 8.79 10.43 4.25
CA ALA A 39 8.61 9.00 4.45
C ALA A 39 7.46 8.71 5.42
N TRP A 40 7.37 9.46 6.52
CA TRP A 40 6.26 9.36 7.47
C TRP A 40 4.91 9.74 6.87
N ALA A 41 4.84 10.83 6.10
CA ALA A 41 3.60 11.26 5.46
C ALA A 41 3.07 10.20 4.48
N VAL A 42 3.95 9.59 3.69
CA VAL A 42 3.55 8.52 2.75
C VAL A 42 3.08 7.28 3.50
N VAL A 43 3.83 6.81 4.50
CA VAL A 43 3.46 5.61 5.29
C VAL A 43 2.13 5.80 6.01
N LEU A 44 1.94 6.95 6.67
CA LEU A 44 0.68 7.27 7.36
C LEU A 44 -0.48 7.43 6.37
N GLY A 45 -0.26 8.12 5.25
CA GLY A 45 -1.26 8.27 4.19
C GLY A 45 -1.73 6.92 3.66
N CYS A 46 -0.79 6.02 3.31
CA CYS A 46 -1.12 4.66 2.89
C CYS A 46 -1.86 3.88 3.98
N THR A 47 -1.45 4.02 5.24
CA THR A 47 -2.13 3.36 6.37
C THR A 47 -3.59 3.79 6.45
N VAL A 48 -3.86 5.10 6.45
CA VAL A 48 -5.23 5.64 6.51
C VAL A 48 -6.06 5.17 5.31
N VAL A 49 -5.49 5.22 4.10
CA VAL A 49 -6.20 4.83 2.87
C VAL A 49 -6.55 3.34 2.86
N PHE A 50 -5.56 2.46 3.09
CA PHE A 50 -5.80 1.02 3.06
C PHE A 50 -6.65 0.55 4.23
N PHE A 51 -6.43 1.10 5.42
CA PHE A 51 -7.25 0.78 6.58
C PHE A 51 -8.69 1.27 6.40
N GLY A 52 -8.89 2.48 5.88
CA GLY A 52 -10.22 3.01 5.55
C GLY A 52 -10.95 2.16 4.52
N MET A 53 -10.26 1.72 3.45
CA MET A 53 -10.84 0.79 2.47
C MET A 53 -11.15 -0.57 3.08
N ALA A 54 -10.30 -1.09 3.98
CA ALA A 54 -10.55 -2.34 4.67
C ALA A 54 -11.77 -2.24 5.59
N LEU A 55 -11.91 -1.15 6.35
CA LEU A 55 -13.09 -0.90 7.18
C LEU A 55 -14.37 -0.80 6.33
N TRP A 56 -14.30 -0.12 5.19
CA TRP A 56 -15.44 0.00 4.28
C TRP A 56 -15.82 -1.35 3.65
N GLY A 57 -14.84 -2.17 3.28
CA GLY A 57 -15.06 -3.52 2.75
C GLY A 57 -15.45 -4.55 3.81
N TYR A 58 -15.14 -4.30 5.08
CA TYR A 58 -15.46 -5.20 6.19
C TYR A 58 -16.95 -5.19 6.56
N ASP A 59 -17.73 -4.17 6.14
CA ASP A 59 -19.16 -4.09 6.42
C ASP A 59 -19.87 -5.41 6.03
N PRO A 60 -20.23 -6.25 7.02
CA PRO A 60 -20.74 -7.59 6.76
C PRO A 60 -22.13 -7.56 6.12
N GLN A 61 -22.83 -6.41 6.17
CA GLN A 61 -24.12 -6.22 5.51
C GLN A 61 -23.99 -5.92 4.01
N ARG A 62 -22.82 -5.46 3.55
CA ARG A 62 -22.48 -5.30 2.13
C ARG A 62 -21.80 -6.52 1.51
N GLY A 63 -21.48 -7.53 2.33
CA GLY A 63 -20.83 -8.75 1.90
C GLY A 63 -21.56 -9.45 0.76
N TRP A 64 -20.90 -9.55 -0.40
CA TRP A 64 -21.28 -10.40 -1.53
C TRP A 64 -21.26 -11.91 -1.22
N ILE A 65 -21.00 -12.28 0.03
CA ILE A 65 -21.22 -13.63 0.54
C ILE A 65 -22.73 -13.82 0.70
N ARG A 66 -23.41 -13.93 -0.43
CA ARG A 66 -24.74 -14.50 -0.51
C ARG A 66 -24.60 -15.89 0.10
N LYS A 67 -25.13 -16.11 1.32
CA LYS A 67 -25.32 -17.47 1.82
C LYS A 67 -25.99 -18.24 0.68
N LYS A 68 -25.29 -19.23 0.12
CA LYS A 68 -25.93 -20.22 -0.75
C LYS A 68 -27.16 -20.71 0.05
N PRO A 69 -28.39 -20.65 -0.49
CA PRO A 69 -29.49 -21.30 0.20
C PRO A 69 -29.08 -22.77 0.32
N GLY A 70 -29.04 -23.30 1.55
CA GLY A 70 -28.96 -24.73 1.75
C GLY A 70 -30.28 -25.33 1.29
N GLY A 71 -30.21 -26.31 0.39
CA GLY A 71 -31.35 -26.96 -0.27
C GLY A 71 -30.95 -27.43 -1.64
#